data_AF-W6FIM7-F1
#
_entry.id   AF-W6FIM7-F1
#
_cell.length_a   1.000
_cell.length_b   1.000
_cell.length_c   1.000
_cell.angle_alpha   90.00
_cell.angle_beta   90.00
_cell.angle_gamma   90.00
#
_symmetry.space_group_name_H-M   'P 1'
#
loop_
_entity.id
_entity.type
_entity.pdbx_description
1 polymer ?
#
loop_
_entity_poly.entity_id
_entity_poly.type
_entity_poly.pdbx_seq_one_letter_code
_entity_poly.pdbx_strand_id
1 'polypeptide(L)'
;MKFLLIALFATAASAMIAPLHTVKEKIDGSYIVVFNDDAKTLASVSTIKNSPFFSSLGGRVDRVYGSALNGFAATLAPKALELVRRFNFVKYVEEDQIMRIDAVASWGLDRVDQQDLPLDNSFTPRNDGEGVNVYVIDTGINPTHVDFGGRAYTEASMDFVSINRGGVDCNGHGSHCAGTVGGTTDGVANQANLFGVRVLSCLGSGSNTGVIGGMDWVADNHVKPAVASMSLGGGPSQSSDDAVTRMHNAGVTVVVAAGNDNEDASNHSPARAPLAITVASSASDDTRSSFSNFGSLIDIFAPGSSITSCWYDSDTAEKTISGTSMATPHVAGGAAILLAQDSSRTPDDVVNTMTSEATSGALTDTQSVNLLLYVG
;
A
#
# COMPACT_ATOMS: atom_id res chain seq x y z
N MET A 1 -3.36 -84.23 -34.66
CA MET A 1 -2.41 -83.22 -34.16
C MET A 1 -3.13 -81.88 -34.07
N LYS A 2 -3.36 -81.39 -32.85
CA LYS A 2 -3.97 -80.06 -32.58
C LYS A 2 -2.91 -78.99 -32.79
N PHE A 3 -3.12 -78.02 -33.67
CA PHE A 3 -2.33 -76.79 -33.71
C PHE A 3 -3.11 -75.67 -33.04
N LEU A 4 -2.53 -75.13 -31.98
CA LEU A 4 -3.05 -74.06 -31.14
C LEU A 4 -2.71 -72.72 -31.81
N LEU A 5 -3.72 -71.92 -32.18
CA LEU A 5 -3.53 -70.53 -32.58
C LEU A 5 -3.22 -69.69 -31.33
N ILE A 6 -2.00 -69.16 -31.22
CA ILE A 6 -1.63 -68.19 -30.19
C ILE A 6 -1.78 -66.80 -30.82
N ALA A 7 -2.81 -66.06 -30.39
CA ALA A 7 -2.95 -64.65 -30.69
C ALA A 7 -1.97 -63.85 -29.83
N LEU A 8 -0.99 -63.21 -30.46
CA LEU A 8 -0.03 -62.33 -29.82
C LEU A 8 -0.69 -60.95 -29.61
N PHE A 9 -1.17 -60.66 -28.40
CA PHE A 9 -1.53 -59.30 -28.02
C PHE A 9 -0.26 -58.49 -27.76
N ALA A 10 0.12 -57.62 -28.68
CA ALA A 10 1.11 -56.59 -28.42
C ALA A 10 0.47 -55.51 -27.54
N THR A 11 0.72 -55.58 -26.23
CA THR A 11 0.43 -54.46 -25.32
C THR A 11 1.49 -53.40 -25.56
N ALA A 12 1.15 -52.33 -26.29
CA ALA A 12 1.93 -51.11 -26.28
C ALA A 12 1.85 -50.53 -24.87
N ALA A 13 2.87 -50.79 -24.05
CA ALA A 13 3.08 -50.05 -22.82
C ALA A 13 3.35 -48.60 -23.20
N SER A 14 2.32 -47.76 -23.15
CA SER A 14 2.48 -46.32 -23.25
C SER A 14 3.40 -45.91 -22.10
N ALA A 15 4.64 -45.53 -22.40
CA ALA A 15 5.57 -45.05 -21.39
C ALA A 15 4.89 -43.86 -20.70
N MET A 16 4.57 -43.98 -19.41
CA MET A 16 3.99 -42.89 -18.65
C MET A 16 5.00 -41.74 -18.64
N ILE A 17 4.75 -40.73 -19.46
CA ILE A 17 5.48 -39.47 -19.43
C ILE A 17 5.04 -38.72 -18.17
N ALA A 18 5.99 -38.21 -17.41
CA ALA A 18 5.69 -37.46 -16.19
C ALA A 18 4.73 -36.31 -16.51
N PRO A 19 3.71 -36.04 -15.67
CA PRO A 19 2.78 -34.94 -15.89
C PRO A 19 3.52 -33.60 -15.92
N LEU A 20 2.98 -32.67 -16.72
CA LEU A 20 3.39 -31.27 -16.75
C LEU A 20 2.31 -30.43 -16.08
N HIS A 21 2.64 -29.77 -14.99
CA HIS A 21 1.80 -28.78 -14.33
C HIS A 21 2.05 -27.41 -14.97
N THR A 22 1.00 -26.80 -15.50
CA THR A 22 1.07 -25.48 -16.13
C THR A 22 0.54 -24.42 -15.18
N VAL A 23 1.11 -23.23 -15.24
CA VAL A 23 0.79 -22.10 -14.35
C VAL A 23 0.37 -20.88 -15.15
N LYS A 24 -0.42 -19.98 -14.55
CA LYS A 24 -1.04 -18.83 -15.25
C LYS A 24 -0.01 -17.75 -15.65
N GLU A 25 0.92 -17.42 -14.75
CA GLU A 25 1.97 -16.42 -14.93
C GLU A 25 3.35 -17.07 -14.93
N LYS A 26 3.62 -17.86 -15.96
CA LYS A 26 4.87 -18.61 -16.06
C LYS A 26 6.06 -17.75 -16.44
N ILE A 27 7.25 -18.21 -16.05
CA ILE A 27 8.53 -17.73 -16.55
C ILE A 27 8.90 -18.60 -17.76
N ASP A 28 8.84 -18.03 -18.96
CA ASP A 28 9.05 -18.79 -20.20
C ASP A 28 10.38 -19.55 -20.22
N GLY A 29 10.28 -20.86 -20.44
CA GLY A 29 11.43 -21.76 -20.50
C GLY A 29 11.98 -22.19 -19.14
N SER A 30 11.47 -21.69 -18.01
CA SER A 30 11.87 -22.11 -16.66
C SER A 30 10.91 -23.16 -16.08
N TYR A 31 11.48 -24.19 -15.48
CA TYR A 31 10.75 -25.34 -14.96
C TYR A 31 11.33 -25.86 -13.65
N ILE A 32 10.46 -26.41 -12.81
CA ILE A 32 10.80 -27.19 -11.62
C ILE A 32 10.56 -28.66 -11.94
N VAL A 33 11.60 -29.48 -11.86
CA VAL A 33 11.56 -30.92 -12.10
C VAL A 33 11.62 -31.65 -10.77
N VAL A 34 10.56 -32.38 -10.44
CA VAL A 34 10.43 -33.06 -9.15
C VAL A 34 10.55 -34.56 -9.34
N PHE A 35 11.35 -35.19 -8.48
CA PHE A 35 11.62 -36.62 -8.52
C PHE A 35 10.69 -37.41 -7.59
N ASN A 36 10.62 -38.73 -7.80
CA ASN A 36 9.97 -39.63 -6.86
C ASN A 36 10.67 -39.57 -5.49
N ASP A 37 9.93 -39.81 -4.41
CA ASP A 37 10.42 -39.59 -3.04
C ASP A 37 11.62 -40.48 -2.69
N ASP A 38 11.75 -41.65 -3.34
CA ASP A 38 12.84 -42.62 -3.21
C ASP A 38 14.05 -42.36 -4.13
N ALA A 39 13.92 -41.43 -5.09
CA ALA A 39 14.98 -41.12 -6.02
C ALA A 39 16.12 -40.32 -5.36
N LYS A 40 17.37 -40.70 -5.61
CA LYS A 40 18.54 -39.98 -5.08
C LYS A 40 18.82 -38.74 -5.92
N THR A 41 18.49 -37.55 -5.40
CA THR A 41 18.57 -36.25 -6.11
C THR A 41 19.83 -36.08 -6.96
N LEU A 42 21.03 -36.21 -6.36
CA LEU A 42 22.29 -35.96 -7.07
C LEU A 42 22.57 -36.99 -8.18
N ALA A 43 22.18 -38.25 -7.97
CA ALA A 43 22.34 -39.30 -8.98
C ALA A 43 21.36 -39.10 -10.15
N SER A 44 20.11 -38.72 -9.84
CA SER A 44 19.09 -38.39 -10.84
C SER A 44 19.45 -37.17 -11.67
N VAL A 45 19.94 -36.09 -11.05
CA VAL A 45 20.44 -34.90 -11.76
C VAL A 45 21.65 -35.24 -12.64
N SER A 46 22.59 -36.05 -12.13
CA SER A 46 23.74 -36.51 -12.92
C SER A 46 23.31 -37.32 -14.14
N THR A 47 22.31 -38.18 -13.98
CA THR A 47 21.74 -39.00 -15.07
C THR A 47 21.12 -38.12 -16.16
N ILE A 48 20.38 -37.08 -15.78
CA ILE A 48 19.79 -36.12 -16.73
C ILE A 48 20.87 -35.30 -17.43
N LYS A 49 21.84 -34.74 -16.69
CA LYS A 49 22.92 -33.91 -17.26
C LYS A 49 23.80 -34.70 -18.24
N ASN A 50 24.04 -35.97 -17.96
CA ASN A 50 24.85 -36.85 -18.80
C ASN A 50 24.06 -37.55 -19.89
N SER A 51 22.74 -37.32 -19.98
CA SER A 51 21.93 -37.87 -21.05
C SER A 51 22.41 -37.31 -22.39
N PRO A 52 22.62 -38.17 -23.40
CA PRO A 52 22.85 -37.71 -24.75
C PRO A 52 21.71 -36.75 -25.10
N PHE A 53 22.08 -35.59 -25.64
CA PHE A 53 21.16 -34.56 -26.11
C PHE A 53 20.59 -33.60 -25.06
N PHE A 54 20.72 -33.80 -23.74
CA PHE A 54 20.10 -32.87 -22.76
C PHE A 54 20.49 -31.40 -23.00
N SER A 55 21.79 -31.10 -23.08
CA SER A 55 22.26 -29.75 -23.36
C SER A 55 22.05 -29.33 -24.82
N SER A 56 22.21 -30.22 -25.79
CA SER A 56 22.01 -29.87 -27.22
C SER A 56 20.54 -29.65 -27.60
N LEU A 57 19.60 -30.17 -26.80
CA LEU A 57 18.18 -29.91 -26.92
C LEU A 57 17.74 -28.66 -26.14
N GLY A 58 18.68 -27.91 -25.57
CA GLY A 58 18.41 -26.66 -24.85
C GLY A 58 18.06 -26.84 -23.38
N GLY A 59 18.55 -27.90 -22.72
CA GLY A 59 18.40 -28.12 -21.28
C GLY A 59 19.59 -27.60 -20.47
N ARG A 60 19.32 -26.81 -19.43
CA ARG A 60 20.31 -26.35 -18.45
C ARG A 60 19.74 -26.48 -17.05
N VAL A 61 20.45 -27.17 -16.17
CA VAL A 61 20.10 -27.21 -14.74
C VAL A 61 20.61 -25.94 -14.08
N ASP A 62 19.70 -25.19 -13.47
CA ASP A 62 20.00 -23.91 -12.83
C ASP A 62 20.20 -24.06 -11.32
N ARG A 63 19.42 -24.92 -10.65
CA ARG A 63 19.51 -25.14 -9.20
C ARG A 63 19.08 -26.54 -8.80
N VAL A 64 19.79 -27.19 -7.88
CA VAL A 64 19.40 -28.51 -7.34
C VAL A 64 18.82 -28.35 -5.93
N TYR A 65 17.71 -29.02 -5.66
CA TYR A 65 17.01 -29.06 -4.37
C TYR A 65 17.19 -30.43 -3.73
N GLY A 66 17.58 -30.48 -2.46
CA GLY A 66 17.82 -31.75 -1.74
C GLY A 66 17.33 -31.79 -0.30
N SER A 67 16.61 -30.77 0.16
CA SER A 67 16.12 -30.69 1.54
C SER A 67 14.60 -30.48 1.60
N ALA A 68 14.11 -29.34 1.10
CA ALA A 68 12.67 -29.03 1.08
C ALA A 68 11.93 -29.68 -0.09
N LEU A 69 12.65 -30.01 -1.16
CA LEU A 69 12.10 -30.60 -2.38
C LEU A 69 13.15 -31.53 -2.98
N ASN A 70 12.74 -32.71 -3.45
CA ASN A 70 13.61 -33.65 -4.14
C ASN A 70 13.55 -33.39 -5.66
N GLY A 71 14.46 -32.58 -6.19
CA GLY A 71 14.35 -32.11 -7.58
C GLY A 71 15.37 -31.07 -7.99
N PHE A 72 15.12 -30.38 -9.10
CA PHE A 72 15.94 -29.27 -9.57
C PHE A 72 15.10 -28.25 -10.37
N ALA A 73 15.53 -27.00 -10.38
CA ALA A 73 15.07 -26.00 -11.34
C ALA A 73 15.97 -25.99 -12.58
N ALA A 74 15.37 -25.79 -13.74
CA ALA A 74 16.05 -25.80 -15.03
C ALA A 74 15.37 -24.96 -16.10
N THR A 75 16.20 -24.43 -16.97
CA THR A 75 15.80 -23.85 -18.25
C THR A 75 15.71 -24.98 -19.28
N LEU A 76 14.53 -25.22 -19.86
CA LEU A 76 14.28 -26.31 -20.80
C LEU A 76 13.58 -25.81 -22.06
N ALA A 77 14.24 -25.92 -23.22
CA ALA A 77 13.54 -25.78 -24.50
C ALA A 77 12.58 -26.98 -24.74
N PRO A 78 11.59 -26.88 -25.65
CA PRO A 78 10.51 -27.87 -25.77
C PRO A 78 10.96 -29.34 -25.88
N LYS A 79 12.06 -29.59 -26.62
CA LYS A 79 12.61 -30.94 -26.78
C LYS A 79 13.35 -31.45 -25.53
N ALA A 80 13.99 -30.56 -24.77
CA ALA A 80 14.61 -30.91 -23.49
C ALA A 80 13.53 -31.18 -22.42
N LEU A 81 12.43 -30.43 -22.43
CA LEU A 81 11.28 -30.67 -21.56
C LEU A 81 10.68 -32.07 -21.82
N GLU A 82 10.47 -32.43 -23.08
CA GLU A 82 9.96 -33.76 -23.44
C GLU A 82 10.92 -34.88 -23.00
N LEU A 83 12.23 -34.69 -23.18
CA LEU A 83 13.25 -35.64 -22.74
C LEU A 83 13.21 -35.85 -21.22
N VAL A 84 13.20 -34.76 -20.44
CA VAL A 84 13.22 -34.82 -18.97
C VAL A 84 12.00 -35.56 -18.42
N ARG A 85 10.81 -35.34 -19.00
CA ARG A 85 9.58 -36.01 -18.55
C ARG A 85 9.55 -37.52 -18.81
N ARG A 86 10.49 -38.08 -19.58
CA ARG A 86 10.56 -39.52 -19.88
C ARG A 86 11.40 -40.33 -18.89
N PHE A 87 12.12 -39.67 -17.98
CA PHE A 87 12.86 -40.38 -16.95
C PHE A 87 11.90 -40.97 -15.91
N ASN A 88 12.02 -42.27 -15.65
CA ASN A 88 11.12 -43.01 -14.74
C ASN A 88 11.17 -42.53 -13.28
N PHE A 89 12.22 -41.80 -12.90
CA PHE A 89 12.39 -41.20 -11.58
C PHE A 89 11.86 -39.76 -11.48
N VAL A 90 11.34 -39.19 -12.57
CA VAL A 90 10.66 -37.89 -12.55
C VAL A 90 9.19 -38.10 -12.21
N LYS A 91 8.77 -37.52 -11.09
CA LYS A 91 7.41 -37.57 -10.56
C LYS A 91 6.50 -36.63 -11.34
N TYR A 92 6.95 -35.40 -11.58
CA TYR A 92 6.30 -34.39 -12.40
C TYR A 92 7.28 -33.29 -12.80
N VAL A 93 6.86 -32.46 -13.77
CA VAL A 93 7.50 -31.19 -14.09
C VAL A 93 6.46 -30.08 -13.93
N GLU A 94 6.85 -28.95 -13.39
CA GLU A 94 6.01 -27.77 -13.21
C GLU A 94 6.65 -26.58 -13.93
N GLU A 95 5.86 -25.78 -14.64
CA GLU A 95 6.29 -24.47 -15.13
C GLU A 95 6.63 -23.56 -13.93
N ASP A 96 7.81 -22.94 -13.95
CA ASP A 96 8.18 -21.95 -12.92
C ASP A 96 7.33 -20.68 -13.09
N GLN A 97 7.07 -19.97 -12.00
CA GLN A 97 6.19 -18.80 -12.00
C GLN A 97 6.76 -17.65 -11.19
N ILE A 98 6.26 -16.46 -11.50
CA ILE A 98 6.55 -15.28 -10.68
C ILE A 98 5.79 -15.42 -9.36
N MET A 99 6.53 -15.53 -8.25
CA MET A 99 5.96 -15.38 -6.92
C MET A 99 5.92 -13.89 -6.57
N ARG A 100 4.72 -13.33 -6.46
CA ARG A 100 4.51 -12.00 -5.88
C ARG A 100 4.29 -12.14 -4.37
N ILE A 101 4.68 -11.12 -3.61
CA ILE A 101 4.06 -10.86 -2.31
C ILE A 101 2.61 -10.50 -2.63
N ASP A 102 1.65 -11.06 -1.91
CA ASP A 102 0.28 -10.53 -1.91
C ASP A 102 0.37 -9.10 -1.38
N ALA A 103 0.46 -8.13 -2.30
CA ALA A 103 0.14 -6.75 -2.00
C ALA A 103 -1.36 -6.74 -1.76
N VAL A 104 -1.77 -6.96 -0.51
CA VAL A 104 -3.08 -6.51 -0.07
C VAL A 104 -2.99 -5.00 -0.19
N ALA A 105 -3.65 -4.43 -1.21
CA ALA A 105 -4.00 -3.02 -1.20
C ALA A 105 -4.48 -2.73 0.23
N SER A 106 -3.92 -1.70 0.89
CA SER A 106 -4.17 -1.51 2.32
C SER A 106 -5.66 -1.66 2.60
N TRP A 107 -6.04 -2.54 3.53
CA TRP A 107 -7.45 -2.81 3.88
C TRP A 107 -8.27 -1.53 4.12
N GLY A 108 -7.58 -0.43 4.46
CA GLY A 108 -8.16 0.89 4.61
C GLY A 108 -8.79 1.43 3.33
N LEU A 109 -8.23 1.17 2.13
CA LEU A 109 -8.83 1.57 0.86
C LEU A 109 -10.20 0.92 0.65
N ASP A 110 -10.22 -0.41 0.70
CA ASP A 110 -11.43 -1.24 0.62
C ASP A 110 -12.45 -0.81 1.69
N ARG A 111 -11.99 -0.54 2.92
CA ARG A 111 -12.91 -0.11 3.97
C ARG A 111 -13.58 1.24 3.66
N VAL A 112 -12.90 2.17 3.00
CA VAL A 112 -13.45 3.51 2.77
C VAL A 112 -14.34 3.62 1.53
N ASP A 113 -14.34 2.68 0.60
CA ASP A 113 -15.27 2.70 -0.56
C ASP A 113 -16.49 1.79 -0.39
N GLN A 114 -16.63 1.11 0.75
CA GLN A 114 -17.84 0.36 1.11
C GLN A 114 -18.41 0.74 2.50
N GLN A 115 -19.69 0.43 2.75
CA GLN A 115 -20.36 0.77 4.01
C GLN A 115 -20.25 -0.35 5.05
N ASP A 116 -20.53 -1.59 4.64
CA ASP A 116 -20.68 -2.75 5.54
C ASP A 116 -19.50 -3.70 5.44
N LEU A 117 -19.10 -4.33 6.55
CA LEU A 117 -18.23 -5.52 6.52
C LEU A 117 -19.03 -6.78 6.10
N PRO A 118 -18.39 -7.83 5.55
CA PRO A 118 -16.94 -7.98 5.30
C PRO A 118 -16.43 -7.23 4.07
N LEU A 119 -15.13 -6.95 4.06
CA LEU A 119 -14.39 -6.34 2.95
C LEU A 119 -14.46 -7.19 1.66
N ASP A 120 -14.59 -6.53 0.52
CA ASP A 120 -14.80 -7.19 -0.77
C ASP A 120 -13.54 -7.32 -1.65
N ASN A 121 -12.42 -6.72 -1.20
CA ASN A 121 -11.12 -6.63 -1.88
C ASN A 121 -11.15 -5.84 -3.19
N SER A 122 -12.08 -4.90 -3.32
CA SER A 122 -12.15 -3.91 -4.38
C SER A 122 -11.85 -2.52 -3.82
N PHE A 123 -11.46 -1.61 -4.70
CA PHE A 123 -11.42 -0.18 -4.40
C PHE A 123 -11.91 0.59 -5.62
N THR A 124 -13.04 1.28 -5.47
CA THR A 124 -13.85 1.86 -6.53
C THR A 124 -14.35 3.24 -6.09
N PRO A 125 -13.44 4.18 -5.82
CA PRO A 125 -13.82 5.51 -5.38
C PRO A 125 -14.60 6.25 -6.48
N ARG A 126 -15.44 7.20 -6.08
CA ARG A 126 -16.24 8.05 -6.99
C ARG A 126 -15.43 9.01 -7.86
N ASN A 127 -14.17 9.23 -7.54
CA ASN A 127 -13.21 10.05 -8.28
C ASN A 127 -11.79 9.65 -7.83
N ASP A 128 -10.76 10.12 -8.52
CA ASP A 128 -9.37 9.78 -8.28
C ASP A 128 -8.53 10.96 -7.76
N GLY A 129 -9.13 12.15 -7.62
CA GLY A 129 -8.46 13.33 -7.08
C GLY A 129 -7.63 14.11 -8.10
N GLU A 130 -7.80 13.85 -9.41
CA GLU A 130 -7.07 14.54 -10.48
C GLU A 130 -7.16 16.07 -10.33
N GLY A 131 -6.01 16.75 -10.48
CA GLY A 131 -5.92 18.21 -10.47
C GLY A 131 -5.95 18.86 -9.08
N VAL A 132 -6.12 18.09 -8.00
CA VAL A 132 -6.08 18.60 -6.62
C VAL A 132 -4.66 18.57 -6.06
N ASN A 133 -4.28 19.61 -5.32
CA ASN A 133 -2.98 19.72 -4.67
C ASN A 133 -3.11 19.38 -3.17
N VAL A 134 -2.38 18.38 -2.70
CA VAL A 134 -2.35 17.99 -1.30
C VAL A 134 -0.97 18.29 -0.70
N TYR A 135 -0.94 19.21 0.25
CA TYR A 135 0.23 19.60 1.01
C TYR A 135 0.35 18.72 2.25
N VAL A 136 1.34 17.82 2.25
CA VAL A 136 1.63 16.93 3.38
C VAL A 136 2.62 17.65 4.29
N ILE A 137 2.11 18.23 5.37
CA ILE A 137 2.89 18.99 6.36
C ILE A 137 3.43 18.00 7.40
N ASP A 138 4.63 17.47 7.18
CA ASP A 138 5.18 16.32 7.91
C ASP A 138 6.73 16.32 7.95
N THR A 139 7.37 15.16 7.86
CA THR A 139 8.81 14.90 7.82
C THR A 139 9.42 15.10 6.43
N GLY A 140 8.57 15.41 5.44
CA GLY A 140 8.91 15.51 4.02
C GLY A 140 8.27 14.39 3.20
N ILE A 141 8.58 14.31 1.90
CA ILE A 141 8.18 13.19 1.02
C ILE A 141 9.44 12.68 0.30
N ASN A 142 9.51 11.39 -0.05
CA ASN A 142 10.43 10.89 -1.05
C ASN A 142 9.85 11.13 -2.47
N PRO A 143 10.19 12.22 -3.17
CA PRO A 143 9.53 12.57 -4.43
C PRO A 143 9.82 11.57 -5.57
N THR A 144 10.85 10.73 -5.43
CA THR A 144 11.23 9.73 -6.44
C THR A 144 10.61 8.36 -6.22
N HIS A 145 9.80 8.18 -5.17
CA HIS A 145 9.09 6.92 -4.94
C HIS A 145 8.19 6.59 -6.13
N VAL A 146 8.33 5.38 -6.68
CA VAL A 146 7.70 4.99 -7.95
C VAL A 146 6.17 5.03 -7.87
N ASP A 147 5.62 4.78 -6.67
CA ASP A 147 4.18 4.77 -6.45
C ASP A 147 3.54 6.17 -6.55
N PHE A 148 4.34 7.25 -6.52
CA PHE A 148 3.82 8.60 -6.79
C PHE A 148 3.68 8.90 -8.29
N GLY A 149 4.26 8.08 -9.18
CA GLY A 149 4.12 8.25 -10.63
C GLY A 149 4.57 9.62 -11.16
N GLY A 150 5.47 10.30 -10.45
CA GLY A 150 5.92 11.67 -10.79
C GLY A 150 5.02 12.80 -10.31
N ARG A 151 4.00 12.52 -9.48
CA ARG A 151 3.08 13.52 -8.90
C ARG A 151 3.52 14.07 -7.54
N ALA A 152 4.71 13.71 -7.07
CA ALA A 152 5.26 14.19 -5.80
C ALA A 152 6.31 15.30 -6.01
N TYR A 153 6.17 16.40 -5.27
CA TYR A 153 6.95 17.62 -5.41
C TYR A 153 7.53 18.05 -4.06
N THR A 154 8.77 18.53 -4.09
CA THR A 154 9.47 19.08 -2.92
C THR A 154 10.35 20.25 -3.37
N GLU A 155 10.46 21.29 -2.56
CA GLU A 155 11.28 22.47 -2.85
C GLU A 155 11.98 23.00 -1.58
N ALA A 156 13.06 23.76 -1.76
CA ALA A 156 13.80 24.37 -0.65
C ALA A 156 12.94 25.28 0.25
N SER A 157 11.93 25.96 -0.32
CA SER A 157 11.01 26.82 0.43
C SER A 157 9.98 26.05 1.25
N MET A 158 9.88 24.73 1.06
CA MET A 158 8.97 23.85 1.79
C MET A 158 9.66 23.15 2.97
N ASP A 159 10.82 23.64 3.44
CA ASP A 159 11.57 23.06 4.55
C ASP A 159 11.77 24.05 5.70
N PHE A 160 11.18 23.73 6.85
CA PHE A 160 11.15 24.56 8.05
C PHE A 160 11.96 23.94 9.20
N VAL A 161 12.80 22.96 8.89
CA VAL A 161 13.72 22.32 9.84
C VAL A 161 15.14 22.83 9.57
N SER A 162 15.92 23.03 10.64
CA SER A 162 17.25 23.66 10.61
C SER A 162 18.30 23.00 9.69
N ILE A 163 18.11 21.73 9.32
CA ILE A 163 18.95 21.02 8.35
C ILE A 163 18.18 21.01 7.02
N ASN A 164 18.59 21.87 6.08
CA ASN A 164 17.96 22.01 4.78
C ASN A 164 18.10 20.71 3.96
N ARG A 165 16.96 20.06 3.71
CA ARG A 165 16.76 18.91 2.82
C ARG A 165 15.74 19.22 1.73
N GLY A 166 15.29 20.46 1.63
CA GLY A 166 14.33 20.94 0.64
C GLY A 166 13.06 20.12 0.53
N GLY A 167 12.46 19.77 1.67
CA GLY A 167 11.20 19.01 1.71
C GLY A 167 11.35 17.49 1.56
N VAL A 168 12.57 17.00 1.32
CA VAL A 168 12.83 15.56 1.15
C VAL A 168 12.83 14.82 2.48
N ASP A 169 12.07 13.73 2.53
CA ASP A 169 11.92 12.88 3.71
C ASP A 169 13.26 12.26 4.18
N CYS A 170 13.31 11.96 5.47
CA CYS A 170 14.40 11.23 6.12
C CYS A 170 13.93 10.42 7.34
N ASN A 171 12.62 10.32 7.55
CA ASN A 171 12.00 9.57 8.62
C ASN A 171 11.12 8.45 8.07
N GLY A 172 10.37 8.74 7.00
CA GLY A 172 9.43 7.82 6.34
C GLY A 172 7.97 8.11 6.63
N HIS A 173 7.67 8.78 7.75
CA HIS A 173 6.31 9.08 8.16
C HIS A 173 5.56 9.93 7.12
N GLY A 174 6.21 10.93 6.52
CA GLY A 174 5.59 11.82 5.56
C GLY A 174 5.42 11.17 4.19
N SER A 175 6.38 10.33 3.75
CA SER A 175 6.22 9.49 2.55
C SER A 175 5.06 8.50 2.72
N HIS A 176 4.90 7.92 3.91
CA HIS A 176 3.77 7.03 4.22
C HIS A 176 2.43 7.76 4.14
N CYS A 177 2.33 8.92 4.78
CA CYS A 177 1.12 9.75 4.71
C CYS A 177 0.81 10.17 3.27
N ALA A 178 1.81 10.59 2.50
CA ALA A 178 1.64 10.96 1.10
C ALA A 178 1.19 9.78 0.23
N GLY A 179 1.73 8.59 0.49
CA GLY A 179 1.33 7.34 -0.17
C GLY A 179 -0.14 7.03 0.09
N THR A 180 -0.60 7.13 1.34
CA THR A 180 -2.00 6.90 1.69
C THR A 180 -2.93 7.95 1.08
N VAL A 181 -2.48 9.20 0.91
CA VAL A 181 -3.25 10.21 0.18
C VAL A 181 -3.38 9.83 -1.29
N GLY A 182 -2.27 9.58 -1.99
CA GLY A 182 -2.28 9.58 -3.46
C GLY A 182 -1.24 8.71 -4.16
N GLY A 183 -0.70 7.70 -3.49
CA GLY A 183 0.04 6.61 -4.13
C GLY A 183 -0.81 5.86 -5.16
N THR A 184 -0.18 5.27 -6.18
CA THR A 184 -0.89 4.52 -7.22
C THR A 184 -1.43 3.18 -6.74
N THR A 185 -0.81 2.59 -5.71
CA THR A 185 -1.16 1.27 -5.18
C THR A 185 -2.10 1.39 -3.96
N ASP A 186 -1.73 2.23 -2.99
CA ASP A 186 -2.40 2.35 -1.69
C ASP A 186 -2.98 3.74 -1.40
N GLY A 187 -3.14 4.59 -2.44
CA GLY A 187 -3.64 5.96 -2.30
C GLY A 187 -5.14 6.10 -2.51
N VAL A 188 -5.81 6.82 -1.62
CA VAL A 188 -7.25 7.12 -1.73
C VAL A 188 -7.55 7.97 -2.97
N ALA A 189 -6.75 9.02 -3.22
CA ALA A 189 -6.84 9.95 -4.34
C ALA A 189 -5.62 9.76 -5.28
N ASN A 190 -5.61 8.65 -6.01
CA ASN A 190 -4.45 8.17 -6.76
C ASN A 190 -4.04 9.02 -7.99
N GLN A 191 -4.71 10.13 -8.28
CA GLN A 191 -4.30 11.13 -9.28
C GLN A 191 -4.00 12.52 -8.69
N ALA A 192 -4.04 12.69 -7.36
CA ALA A 192 -3.71 13.96 -6.70
C ALA A 192 -2.22 14.34 -6.85
N ASN A 193 -1.92 15.64 -6.84
CA ASN A 193 -0.55 16.15 -6.71
C ASN A 193 -0.15 16.23 -5.24
N LEU A 194 1.03 15.73 -4.89
CA LEU A 194 1.52 15.62 -3.52
C LEU A 194 2.69 16.57 -3.29
N PHE A 195 2.60 17.45 -2.29
CA PHE A 195 3.65 18.42 -1.95
C PHE A 195 4.19 18.14 -0.56
N GLY A 196 5.49 17.87 -0.45
CA GLY A 196 6.15 17.59 0.83
C GLY A 196 6.57 18.86 1.54
N VAL A 197 5.82 19.26 2.58
CA VAL A 197 6.14 20.41 3.43
C VAL A 197 6.77 19.90 4.72
N ARG A 198 8.09 19.99 4.81
CA ARG A 198 8.87 19.41 5.90
C ARG A 198 8.93 20.35 7.11
N VAL A 199 8.28 19.95 8.19
CA VAL A 199 8.25 20.64 9.49
C VAL A 199 8.77 19.76 10.65
N LEU A 200 8.92 18.47 10.41
CA LEU A 200 9.48 17.49 11.36
C LEU A 200 10.85 16.99 10.90
N SER A 201 11.75 16.77 11.85
CA SER A 201 13.10 16.28 11.62
C SER A 201 13.14 14.78 11.30
N CYS A 202 14.32 14.24 10.99
CA CYS A 202 14.49 12.80 10.73
C CYS A 202 14.16 11.91 11.95
N LEU A 203 14.08 12.50 13.15
CA LEU A 203 13.64 11.82 14.36
C LEU A 203 12.11 11.85 14.55
N GLY A 204 11.35 12.37 13.57
CA GLY A 204 9.89 12.48 13.64
C GLY A 204 9.39 13.58 14.58
N SER A 205 10.24 14.55 14.92
CA SER A 205 9.92 15.63 15.86
C SER A 205 10.31 17.00 15.30
N GLY A 206 9.53 18.02 15.65
CA GLY A 206 9.71 19.39 15.19
C GLY A 206 9.27 20.41 16.23
N SER A 207 9.62 21.67 15.99
CA SER A 207 9.18 22.77 16.85
C SER A 207 7.85 23.33 16.36
N ASN A 208 7.05 23.88 17.28
CA ASN A 208 5.81 24.55 16.88
C ASN A 208 6.06 25.73 15.93
N THR A 209 7.19 26.42 16.07
CA THR A 209 7.63 27.45 15.12
C THR A 209 7.81 26.92 13.71
N GLY A 210 8.43 25.74 13.55
CA GLY A 210 8.60 25.10 12.24
C GLY A 210 7.27 24.66 11.64
N VAL A 211 6.39 24.07 12.46
CA VAL A 211 5.04 23.65 12.05
C VAL A 211 4.22 24.84 11.58
N ILE A 212 4.15 25.91 12.37
CA ILE A 212 3.44 27.15 11.99
C ILE A 212 4.07 27.78 10.75
N GLY A 213 5.40 27.76 10.60
CA GLY A 213 6.08 28.23 9.39
C GLY A 213 5.63 27.48 8.13
N GLY A 214 5.48 26.15 8.22
CA GLY A 214 4.92 25.35 7.13
C GLY A 214 3.46 25.67 6.82
N MET A 215 2.63 25.83 7.84
CA MET A 215 1.22 26.25 7.68
C MET A 215 1.11 27.63 7.00
N ASP A 216 1.91 28.60 7.44
CA ASP A 216 1.93 29.97 6.90
C ASP A 216 2.38 29.97 5.43
N TRP A 217 3.41 29.18 5.10
CA TRP A 217 3.86 29.01 3.73
C TRP A 217 2.77 28.40 2.83
N VAL A 218 2.06 27.36 3.29
CA VAL A 218 0.94 26.77 2.54
C VAL A 218 -0.18 27.80 2.36
N ALA A 219 -0.57 28.53 3.42
CA ALA A 219 -1.60 29.56 3.32
C ALA A 219 -1.26 30.61 2.24
N ASP A 220 0.00 31.03 2.14
CA ASP A 220 0.44 32.08 1.22
C ASP A 220 0.77 31.60 -0.20
N ASN A 221 1.13 30.32 -0.38
CA ASN A 221 1.67 29.80 -1.65
C ASN A 221 0.86 28.66 -2.28
N HIS A 222 -0.23 28.21 -1.64
CA HIS A 222 -1.02 27.10 -2.18
C HIS A 222 -1.61 27.41 -3.56
N VAL A 223 -1.76 26.35 -4.36
CA VAL A 223 -2.52 26.37 -5.62
C VAL A 223 -3.82 25.63 -5.39
N LYS A 224 -4.96 26.28 -5.66
CA LYS A 224 -6.28 25.67 -5.53
C LYS A 224 -6.59 24.72 -6.70
N PRO A 225 -7.36 23.64 -6.47
CA PRO A 225 -7.91 23.19 -5.19
C PRO A 225 -6.81 22.64 -4.26
N ALA A 226 -6.92 22.91 -2.96
CA ALA A 226 -5.86 22.65 -1.99
C ALA A 226 -6.37 21.93 -0.73
N VAL A 227 -5.65 20.89 -0.31
CA VAL A 227 -5.82 20.20 0.97
C VAL A 227 -4.51 20.25 1.74
N ALA A 228 -4.55 20.52 3.04
CA ALA A 228 -3.41 20.34 3.95
C ALA A 228 -3.65 19.09 4.80
N SER A 229 -2.75 18.11 4.70
CA SER A 229 -2.77 16.89 5.51
C SER A 229 -1.70 17.00 6.60
N MET A 230 -2.11 16.91 7.86
CA MET A 230 -1.25 17.18 9.02
C MET A 230 -1.31 16.02 10.03
N SER A 231 -0.49 15.01 9.77
CA SER A 231 -0.38 13.80 10.59
C SER A 231 0.53 13.99 11.82
N LEU A 232 0.39 15.12 12.50
CA LEU A 232 1.22 15.56 13.61
C LEU A 232 0.37 16.14 14.74
N GLY A 233 0.94 16.23 15.94
CA GLY A 233 0.27 16.83 17.08
C GLY A 233 1.20 17.02 18.26
N GLY A 234 0.68 17.71 19.26
CA GLY A 234 1.34 17.93 20.55
C GLY A 234 0.35 18.50 21.55
N GLY A 235 0.87 19.10 22.63
CA GLY A 235 0.02 19.80 23.60
C GLY A 235 -0.70 21.02 23.00
N PRO A 236 -1.64 21.61 23.76
CA PRO A 236 -2.50 22.67 23.24
C PRO A 236 -1.72 23.96 22.91
N SER A 237 -2.03 24.59 21.78
CA SER A 237 -1.32 25.76 21.27
C SER A 237 -2.23 26.67 20.44
N GLN A 238 -2.62 27.82 21.03
CA GLN A 238 -3.50 28.79 20.36
C GLN A 238 -2.94 29.28 19.02
N SER A 239 -1.63 29.55 18.94
CA SER A 239 -1.01 30.01 17.70
C SER A 239 -1.06 28.97 16.58
N SER A 240 -1.10 27.68 16.91
CA SER A 240 -1.25 26.61 15.92
C SER A 240 -2.70 26.53 15.44
N ASP A 241 -3.65 26.71 16.36
CA ASP A 241 -5.08 26.73 16.06
C ASP A 241 -5.46 27.95 15.17
N ASP A 242 -4.84 29.11 15.44
CA ASP A 242 -4.98 30.31 14.60
C ASP A 242 -4.39 30.12 13.20
N ALA A 243 -3.27 29.38 13.09
CA ALA A 243 -2.65 29.07 11.80
C ALA A 243 -3.49 28.10 10.95
N VAL A 244 -4.15 27.11 11.57
CA VAL A 244 -5.19 26.29 10.93
C VAL A 244 -6.32 27.17 10.39
N THR A 245 -6.82 28.08 11.23
CA THR A 245 -7.88 29.02 10.84
C THR A 245 -7.46 29.89 9.65
N ARG A 246 -6.19 30.30 9.59
CA ARG A 246 -5.66 31.06 8.44
C ARG A 246 -5.62 30.24 7.15
N MET A 247 -5.18 28.98 7.20
CA MET A 247 -5.19 28.10 6.03
C MET A 247 -6.62 27.85 5.53
N HIS A 248 -7.56 27.55 6.44
CA HIS A 248 -8.97 27.38 6.11
C HIS A 248 -9.53 28.64 5.42
N ASN A 249 -9.33 29.83 6.01
CA ASN A 249 -9.80 31.08 5.43
C ASN A 249 -9.12 31.43 4.08
N ALA A 250 -7.91 30.93 3.83
CA ALA A 250 -7.25 31.05 2.54
C ALA A 250 -7.90 30.13 1.47
N GLY A 251 -8.75 29.18 1.89
CA GLY A 251 -9.46 28.22 1.06
C GLY A 251 -8.74 26.88 0.92
N VAL A 252 -7.93 26.52 1.91
CA VAL A 252 -7.28 25.20 2.02
C VAL A 252 -8.11 24.33 2.97
N THR A 253 -8.55 23.15 2.54
CA THR A 253 -9.18 22.19 3.46
C THR A 253 -8.11 21.60 4.37
N VAL A 254 -8.23 21.77 5.69
CA VAL A 254 -7.22 21.33 6.66
C VAL A 254 -7.67 20.06 7.37
N VAL A 255 -6.86 19.00 7.30
CA VAL A 255 -7.13 17.69 7.91
C VAL A 255 -6.02 17.37 8.91
N VAL A 256 -6.39 17.05 10.15
CA VAL A 256 -5.45 16.88 11.27
C VAL A 256 -5.68 15.57 12.02
N ALA A 257 -4.61 15.01 12.56
CA ALA A 257 -4.69 13.84 13.43
C ALA A 257 -5.26 14.20 14.82
N ALA A 258 -6.14 13.34 15.36
CA ALA A 258 -6.68 13.53 16.71
C ALA A 258 -5.65 13.32 17.83
N GLY A 259 -4.60 12.54 17.59
CA GLY A 259 -3.59 12.12 18.58
C GLY A 259 -3.74 10.66 19.02
N ASN A 260 -2.70 10.13 19.68
CA ASN A 260 -2.51 8.69 19.91
C ASN A 260 -2.36 8.33 21.39
N ASP A 261 -2.94 9.14 22.28
CA ASP A 261 -2.76 9.07 23.72
C ASP A 261 -3.98 8.47 24.45
N ASN A 262 -5.02 8.09 23.71
CA ASN A 262 -6.31 7.64 24.23
C ASN A 262 -6.90 8.63 25.25
N GLU A 263 -6.89 9.91 24.89
CA GLU A 263 -7.45 11.00 25.68
C GLU A 263 -8.36 11.92 24.85
N ASP A 264 -8.90 12.95 25.49
CA ASP A 264 -9.77 13.93 24.83
C ASP A 264 -8.94 14.80 23.86
N ALA A 265 -9.34 14.81 22.57
CA ALA A 265 -8.67 15.57 21.51
C ALA A 265 -8.57 17.07 21.78
N SER A 266 -9.42 17.63 22.66
CA SER A 266 -9.36 19.03 23.10
C SER A 266 -8.06 19.41 23.83
N ASN A 267 -7.31 18.42 24.33
CA ASN A 267 -6.00 18.61 24.94
C ASN A 267 -4.85 18.69 23.94
N HIS A 268 -5.11 18.63 22.63
CA HIS A 268 -4.08 18.60 21.60
C HIS A 268 -4.27 19.68 20.55
N SER A 269 -3.16 20.19 20.04
CA SER A 269 -3.14 21.03 18.83
C SER A 269 -2.30 20.36 17.75
N PRO A 270 -2.71 20.45 16.47
CA PRO A 270 -3.85 21.23 15.95
C PRO A 270 -5.23 20.55 16.07
N ALA A 271 -5.35 19.37 16.69
CA ALA A 271 -6.60 18.62 16.81
C ALA A 271 -7.79 19.40 17.39
N ARG A 272 -7.56 20.37 18.29
CA ARG A 272 -8.63 21.19 18.88
C ARG A 272 -9.04 22.40 18.04
N ALA A 273 -8.40 22.64 16.89
CA ALA A 273 -8.65 23.81 16.06
C ALA A 273 -10.03 23.67 15.37
N PRO A 274 -11.00 24.57 15.61
CA PRO A 274 -12.40 24.35 15.19
C PRO A 274 -12.66 24.27 13.68
N LEU A 275 -11.72 24.71 12.86
CA LEU A 275 -11.83 24.73 11.39
C LEU A 275 -10.96 23.66 10.71
N ALA A 276 -10.36 22.75 11.49
CA ALA A 276 -9.76 21.53 10.96
C ALA A 276 -10.81 20.41 10.92
N ILE A 277 -10.60 19.46 10.01
CA ILE A 277 -11.24 18.15 10.06
C ILE A 277 -10.36 17.25 10.94
N THR A 278 -10.83 16.94 12.14
CA THR A 278 -10.06 16.16 13.14
C THR A 278 -10.40 14.68 13.04
N VAL A 279 -9.36 13.89 12.77
CA VAL A 279 -9.50 12.49 12.35
C VAL A 279 -9.06 11.52 13.43
N ALA A 280 -10.00 10.69 13.88
CA ALA A 280 -9.74 9.56 14.76
C ALA A 280 -9.46 8.27 13.95
N SER A 281 -8.84 7.29 14.60
CA SER A 281 -8.39 6.05 13.98
C SER A 281 -9.32 4.89 14.27
N SER A 282 -9.63 4.08 13.26
CA SER A 282 -10.29 2.77 13.38
C SER A 282 -9.37 1.60 12.98
N ALA A 283 -9.73 0.41 13.46
CA ALA A 283 -9.17 -0.86 13.04
C ALA A 283 -10.08 -1.58 12.03
N SER A 284 -9.57 -2.66 11.42
CA SER A 284 -10.24 -3.40 10.35
C SER A 284 -11.54 -4.11 10.76
N ASP A 285 -11.83 -4.17 12.06
CA ASP A 285 -13.05 -4.74 12.64
C ASP A 285 -14.05 -3.66 13.07
N ASP A 286 -13.90 -2.43 12.55
CA ASP A 286 -14.73 -1.27 12.90
C ASP A 286 -14.71 -0.89 14.39
N THR A 287 -13.66 -1.29 15.12
CA THR A 287 -13.41 -0.74 16.46
C THR A 287 -12.59 0.54 16.35
N ARG A 288 -12.84 1.52 17.24
CA ARG A 288 -11.87 2.59 17.46
C ARG A 288 -10.52 1.98 17.85
N SER A 289 -9.44 2.41 17.20
CA SER A 289 -8.10 2.00 17.59
C SER A 289 -7.85 2.38 19.05
N SER A 290 -7.33 1.46 19.86
CA SER A 290 -7.20 1.65 21.32
C SER A 290 -6.32 2.83 21.73
N PHE A 291 -5.44 3.30 20.85
CA PHE A 291 -4.60 4.48 21.04
C PHE A 291 -5.28 5.80 20.62
N SER A 292 -6.33 5.76 19.79
CA SER A 292 -6.91 6.97 19.20
C SER A 292 -7.47 7.90 20.26
N ASN A 293 -7.16 9.18 20.16
CA ASN A 293 -7.91 10.19 20.91
C ASN A 293 -9.39 10.21 20.49
N PHE A 294 -10.23 10.76 21.36
CA PHE A 294 -11.69 10.78 21.25
C PHE A 294 -12.26 12.13 21.72
N GLY A 295 -13.58 12.26 21.73
CA GLY A 295 -14.29 13.41 22.28
C GLY A 295 -15.13 14.15 21.23
N SER A 296 -15.72 15.27 21.66
CA SER A 296 -16.65 16.04 20.83
C SER A 296 -15.98 16.82 19.68
N LEU A 297 -14.65 16.88 19.66
CA LEU A 297 -13.89 17.54 18.59
C LEU A 297 -13.50 16.60 17.46
N ILE A 298 -13.82 15.31 17.56
CA ILE A 298 -13.64 14.39 16.43
C ILE A 298 -14.76 14.63 15.42
N ASP A 299 -14.38 14.91 14.18
CA ASP A 299 -15.33 15.10 13.07
C ASP A 299 -15.62 13.79 12.36
N ILE A 300 -14.59 12.93 12.21
CA ILE A 300 -14.70 11.69 11.45
C ILE A 300 -13.62 10.68 11.87
N PHE A 301 -13.88 9.40 11.61
CA PHE A 301 -12.93 8.31 11.72
C PHE A 301 -12.45 7.86 10.35
N ALA A 302 -11.25 7.31 10.29
CA ALA A 302 -10.75 6.59 9.12
C ALA A 302 -9.80 5.45 9.53
N PRO A 303 -9.52 4.51 8.62
CA PRO A 303 -8.56 3.42 8.84
C PRO A 303 -7.19 3.92 9.30
N GLY A 304 -6.74 3.50 10.48
CA GLY A 304 -5.45 3.93 11.02
C GLY A 304 -4.66 2.86 11.77
N SER A 305 -5.19 1.63 11.91
CA SER A 305 -4.42 0.49 12.42
C SER A 305 -3.85 -0.37 11.28
N SER A 306 -2.56 -0.68 11.32
CA SER A 306 -1.92 -1.60 10.37
C SER A 306 -2.14 -1.18 8.91
N ILE A 307 -1.82 0.09 8.60
CA ILE A 307 -1.93 0.67 7.26
C ILE A 307 -0.59 0.55 6.56
N THR A 308 -0.59 -0.09 5.40
CA THR A 308 0.57 -0.18 4.51
C THR A 308 0.59 1.01 3.57
N SER A 309 1.76 1.61 3.38
CA SER A 309 1.96 2.63 2.36
C SER A 309 3.45 2.85 2.09
N CYS A 310 3.76 3.79 1.19
CA CYS A 310 5.11 4.19 0.77
C CYS A 310 6.04 4.49 1.96
N TRP A 311 7.34 4.29 1.76
CA TRP A 311 8.38 4.59 2.74
C TRP A 311 9.59 5.25 2.08
N TYR A 312 10.43 5.94 2.86
CA TYR A 312 11.45 6.84 2.30
C TYR A 312 12.79 6.19 1.93
N ASP A 313 13.09 4.99 2.43
CA ASP A 313 14.44 4.42 2.40
C ASP A 313 14.82 3.79 1.04
N SER A 314 13.85 3.64 0.12
CA SER A 314 14.09 3.42 -1.30
C SER A 314 12.88 3.91 -2.13
N ASP A 315 13.03 3.95 -3.46
CA ASP A 315 11.94 4.36 -4.35
C ASP A 315 10.81 3.33 -4.48
N THR A 316 10.93 2.16 -3.85
CA THR A 316 9.89 1.10 -3.86
C THR A 316 9.60 0.57 -2.45
N ALA A 317 10.03 1.29 -1.42
CA ALA A 317 9.89 0.81 -0.06
C ALA A 317 8.48 1.03 0.45
N GLU A 318 7.97 0.07 1.21
CA GLU A 318 6.68 0.18 1.87
C GLU A 318 6.84 -0.17 3.35
N LYS A 319 5.91 0.34 4.16
CA LYS A 319 5.86 0.02 5.58
C LYS A 319 4.43 -0.01 6.10
N THR A 320 4.16 -0.98 6.97
CA THR A 320 2.91 -1.04 7.73
C THR A 320 3.11 -0.41 9.10
N ILE A 321 2.35 0.65 9.39
CA ILE A 321 2.36 1.35 10.68
C ILE A 321 0.92 1.71 11.12
N SER A 322 0.78 2.18 12.35
CA SER A 322 -0.50 2.53 12.96
C SER A 322 -0.44 3.91 13.59
N GLY A 323 -1.55 4.63 13.54
CA GLY A 323 -1.75 5.92 14.19
C GLY A 323 -2.95 6.68 13.61
N THR A 324 -3.45 7.67 14.34
CA THR A 324 -4.32 8.71 13.76
C THR A 324 -3.64 9.44 12.61
N SER A 325 -2.30 9.45 12.60
CA SER A 325 -1.46 9.84 11.47
C SER A 325 -1.68 9.04 10.18
N MET A 326 -2.17 7.81 10.25
CA MET A 326 -2.51 6.98 9.08
C MET A 326 -3.99 7.13 8.70
N ALA A 327 -4.86 7.45 9.65
CA ALA A 327 -6.26 7.80 9.39
C ALA A 327 -6.39 9.16 8.67
N THR A 328 -5.63 10.16 9.12
CA THR A 328 -5.59 11.52 8.57
C THR A 328 -5.42 11.57 7.03
N PRO A 329 -4.43 10.89 6.43
CA PRO A 329 -4.23 10.92 4.97
C PRO A 329 -5.35 10.22 4.18
N HIS A 330 -6.07 9.25 4.75
CA HIS A 330 -7.27 8.72 4.09
C HIS A 330 -8.33 9.83 3.91
N VAL A 331 -8.58 10.61 4.97
CA VAL A 331 -9.52 11.73 4.96
C VAL A 331 -9.05 12.85 4.05
N ALA A 332 -7.75 13.16 4.02
CA ALA A 332 -7.19 14.12 3.06
C ALA A 332 -7.36 13.66 1.61
N GLY A 333 -7.21 12.37 1.32
CA GLY A 333 -7.55 11.78 0.02
C GLY A 333 -9.04 11.90 -0.31
N GLY A 334 -9.92 11.61 0.65
CA GLY A 334 -11.37 11.81 0.51
C GLY A 334 -11.75 13.28 0.22
N ALA A 335 -11.08 14.24 0.88
CA ALA A 335 -11.24 15.66 0.58
C ALA A 335 -10.77 16.00 -0.85
N ALA A 336 -9.67 15.40 -1.31
CA ALA A 336 -9.19 15.57 -2.68
C ALA A 336 -10.17 15.01 -3.72
N ILE A 337 -10.77 13.84 -3.45
CA ILE A 337 -11.84 13.27 -4.29
C ILE A 337 -13.01 14.24 -4.43
N LEU A 338 -13.48 14.83 -3.33
CA LEU A 338 -14.59 15.79 -3.35
C LEU A 338 -14.25 17.08 -4.11
N LEU A 339 -13.00 17.56 -4.00
CA LEU A 339 -12.53 18.73 -4.73
C LEU A 339 -12.29 18.47 -6.22
N ALA A 340 -11.89 17.25 -6.61
CA ALA A 340 -11.79 16.87 -8.01
C ALA A 340 -13.17 16.78 -8.69
N GLN A 341 -14.20 16.38 -7.93
CA GLN A 341 -15.59 16.41 -8.41
C GLN A 341 -16.13 17.83 -8.59
N ASP A 342 -15.80 18.75 -7.68
CA ASP A 342 -16.16 20.16 -7.77
C ASP A 342 -15.09 21.04 -7.12
N SER A 343 -14.25 21.61 -7.98
CA SER A 343 -13.15 22.51 -7.58
C SER A 343 -13.60 23.83 -6.95
N SER A 344 -14.90 24.15 -6.98
CA SER A 344 -15.45 25.38 -6.39
C SER A 344 -15.87 25.23 -4.94
N ARG A 345 -15.91 23.99 -4.40
CA ARG A 345 -16.23 23.72 -2.99
C ARG A 345 -15.31 24.50 -2.07
N THR A 346 -15.92 25.17 -1.10
CA THR A 346 -15.18 25.75 0.03
C THR A 346 -14.74 24.66 1.00
N PRO A 347 -13.78 24.92 1.91
CA PRO A 347 -13.44 23.97 2.97
C PRO A 347 -14.66 23.51 3.79
N ASP A 348 -15.61 24.42 4.04
CA ASP A 348 -16.85 24.11 4.75
C ASP A 348 -17.75 23.17 3.94
N ASP A 349 -17.86 23.37 2.62
CA ASP A 349 -18.60 22.45 1.75
C ASP A 349 -17.97 21.05 1.74
N VAL A 350 -16.64 20.95 1.79
CA VAL A 350 -15.93 19.67 1.83
C VAL A 350 -16.24 18.91 3.12
N VAL A 351 -16.07 19.52 4.30
CA VAL A 351 -16.36 18.84 5.58
C VAL A 351 -17.85 18.48 5.72
N ASN A 352 -18.75 19.35 5.29
CA ASN A 352 -20.18 19.09 5.34
C ASN A 352 -20.58 17.93 4.43
N THR A 353 -20.06 17.91 3.19
CA THR A 353 -20.33 16.82 2.24
C THR A 353 -19.77 15.51 2.80
N MET A 354 -18.50 15.52 3.21
CA MET A 354 -17.80 14.34 3.73
C MET A 354 -18.50 13.72 4.94
N THR A 355 -18.89 14.52 5.94
CA THR A 355 -19.55 14.02 7.14
C THR A 355 -20.98 13.56 6.87
N SER A 356 -21.69 14.19 5.91
CA SER A 356 -23.04 13.78 5.51
C SER A 356 -23.09 12.46 4.74
N GLU A 357 -22.03 12.14 4.01
CA GLU A 357 -21.91 10.92 3.19
C GLU A 357 -21.17 9.79 3.90
N ALA A 358 -20.59 10.06 5.07
CA ALA A 358 -19.86 9.09 5.87
C ALA A 358 -20.74 7.87 6.24
N THR A 359 -20.10 6.72 6.38
CA THR A 359 -20.75 5.52 6.91
C THR A 359 -21.06 5.77 8.39
N SER A 360 -22.35 5.91 8.71
CA SER A 360 -22.81 6.23 10.06
C SER A 360 -23.13 4.98 10.87
N GLY A 361 -22.64 4.93 12.12
CA GLY A 361 -23.04 3.91 13.08
C GLY A 361 -22.35 2.56 12.94
N ALA A 362 -21.38 2.43 12.02
CA ALA A 362 -20.61 1.20 11.83
C ALA A 362 -19.61 0.93 12.96
N LEU A 363 -19.07 2.00 13.57
CA LEU A 363 -17.97 1.87 14.51
C LEU A 363 -18.43 1.52 15.93
N THR A 364 -17.55 0.88 16.69
CA THR A 364 -17.74 0.57 18.11
C THR A 364 -16.68 1.27 18.98
N ASP A 365 -17.03 1.56 20.24
CA ASP A 365 -16.18 2.29 21.21
C ASP A 365 -15.68 3.67 20.71
N THR A 366 -16.49 4.40 19.95
CA THR A 366 -16.03 5.67 19.35
C THR A 366 -15.77 6.77 20.38
N GLN A 367 -16.56 6.81 21.47
CA GLN A 367 -16.53 7.87 22.50
C GLN A 367 -16.63 9.29 21.90
N SER A 368 -17.21 9.38 20.70
CA SER A 368 -17.24 10.55 19.81
C SER A 368 -18.41 10.39 18.82
N VAL A 369 -18.46 11.22 17.78
CA VAL A 369 -19.28 10.94 16.58
C VAL A 369 -19.02 9.52 16.05
N ASN A 370 -19.99 8.93 15.37
CA ASN A 370 -19.86 7.60 14.77
C ASN A 370 -20.01 7.72 13.26
N LEU A 371 -19.01 8.37 12.65
CA LEU A 371 -18.92 8.64 11.22
C LEU A 371 -17.59 8.09 10.74
N LEU A 372 -17.62 7.13 9.83
CA LEU A 372 -16.45 6.58 9.17
C LEU A 372 -16.37 7.09 7.73
N LEU A 373 -15.19 7.54 7.31
CA LEU A 373 -14.94 8.04 5.97
C LEU A 373 -15.50 7.09 4.90
N TYR A 374 -16.21 7.69 3.94
CA TYR A 374 -16.72 7.00 2.76
C TYR A 374 -16.33 7.78 1.48
N VAL A 375 -15.76 7.10 0.50
CA VAL A 375 -15.20 7.71 -0.74
C VAL A 375 -15.70 7.07 -2.04
N GLY A 376 -16.59 6.07 -1.96
CA GLY A 376 -17.23 5.44 -3.12
C GLY A 376 -18.64 5.95 -3.37
#